data_AF-A0A2T5Y9P8-F1
#
_entry.id   AF-A0A2T5Y9P8-F1
#
_cell.length_a   1.000
_cell.length_b   1.000
_cell.length_c   1.000
_cell.angle_alpha   90.00
_cell.angle_beta   90.00
_cell.angle_gamma   90.00
#
_symmetry.space_group_name_H-M   'P 1'
#
loop_
_entity.id
_entity.type
_entity.pdbx_description
1 polymer ?
#
loop_
_entity_poly.entity_id
_entity_poly.type
_entity_poly.pdbx_seq_one_letter_code
_entity_poly.pdbx_strand_id
1 'polypeptide(L)'
;MGELRALQDWYIKFTLQNTEGVSEVASFCGFQKRYQINIDLHKLVYYGIPLMEVTNAIASNNRAVGGSIYEINASGYLVRGLGYITDINDIKDIAVGTYKSVPITINDVASVQVIGDLRLGIADLNGKGEVVGGIVIRRYGKNAQVLIDRVKTGLTEI
;
A
#
# COMPACT_ATOMS: atom_id res chain seq x y z
N MET A 1 0.42 12.08 -6.27
CA MET A 1 -0.01 12.34 -4.87
C MET A 1 0.70 11.35 -3.95
N GLY A 2 1.30 11.82 -2.85
CA GLY A 2 1.90 10.93 -1.85
C GLY A 2 3.34 10.47 -2.11
N GLU A 3 4.00 10.97 -3.16
CA GLU A 3 5.39 10.59 -3.49
C GLU A 3 6.37 10.92 -2.36
N LEU A 4 6.27 12.10 -1.76
CA LEU A 4 7.11 12.48 -0.61
C LEU A 4 6.88 11.56 0.60
N ARG A 5 5.63 11.12 0.82
CA ARG A 5 5.30 10.19 1.89
C ARG A 5 5.81 8.79 1.60
N ALA A 6 5.68 8.34 0.36
CA ALA A 6 6.23 7.08 -0.10
C ALA A 6 7.76 7.06 0.04
N LEU A 7 8.44 8.13 -0.38
CA LEU A 7 9.89 8.29 -0.21
C LEU A 7 10.28 8.26 1.28
N GLN A 8 9.56 9.00 2.12
CA GLN A 8 9.80 9.01 3.56
C GLN A 8 9.64 7.61 4.17
N ASP A 9 8.55 6.89 3.86
CA ASP A 9 8.23 5.61 4.49
C ASP A 9 9.04 4.43 3.93
N TRP A 10 9.36 4.43 2.63
CA TRP A 10 10.03 3.31 1.96
C TRP A 10 11.52 3.49 1.75
N TYR A 11 12.04 4.71 1.90
CA TYR A 11 13.48 4.96 1.71
C TYR A 11 14.09 5.59 2.97
N ILE A 12 13.70 6.82 3.32
CA ILE A 12 14.35 7.57 4.41
C ILE A 12 14.18 6.86 5.76
N LYS A 13 12.96 6.42 6.08
CA LYS A 13 12.66 5.71 7.33
C LYS A 13 13.53 4.46 7.50
N PHE A 14 13.63 3.62 6.47
CA PHE A 14 14.41 2.38 6.54
C PHE A 14 15.91 2.65 6.70
N THR A 15 16.46 3.61 5.96
CA THR A 15 17.88 3.98 6.08
C THR A 15 18.20 4.48 7.48
N LEU A 16 17.37 5.37 8.02
CA LEU A 16 17.59 5.94 9.36
C LEU A 16 17.34 4.91 10.48
N GLN A 17 16.38 3.99 10.32
CA GLN A 17 16.14 2.92 11.29
C GLN A 17 17.35 1.97 11.45
N ASN A 18 18.17 1.83 10.43
CA ASN A 18 19.40 1.03 10.48
C ASN A 18 20.56 1.72 11.21
N THR A 19 20.44 3.01 11.55
CA THR A 19 21.50 3.75 12.25
C THR A 19 21.58 3.33 13.72
N GLU A 20 22.80 3.02 14.19
CA GLU A 20 23.00 2.55 15.57
C GLU A 20 22.58 3.60 16.60
N GLY A 21 21.65 3.23 17.48
CA GLY A 21 21.11 4.11 18.53
C GLY A 21 19.71 4.66 18.22
N VAL A 22 19.19 4.44 17.01
CA VAL A 22 17.78 4.70 16.64
C VAL A 22 16.89 3.59 17.19
N SER A 23 15.79 3.98 17.83
CA SER A 23 14.72 3.08 18.28
C SER A 23 13.63 2.98 17.22
N GLU A 24 13.16 4.13 16.75
CA GLU A 24 12.09 4.23 15.77
C GLU A 24 12.25 5.53 14.97
N VAL A 25 11.72 5.53 13.75
CA VAL A 25 11.56 6.74 12.94
C VAL A 25 10.07 6.87 12.62
N ALA A 26 9.43 7.83 13.27
CA ALA A 26 8.00 8.07 13.15
C ALA A 26 7.74 9.10 12.04
N SER A 27 7.25 8.63 10.90
CA SER A 27 6.85 9.49 9.78
C SER A 27 5.53 10.19 10.07
N PHE A 28 5.47 11.51 9.87
CA PHE A 28 4.26 12.31 10.08
C PHE A 28 3.91 13.13 8.84
N CYS A 29 2.60 13.37 8.68
CA CYS A 29 2.00 14.12 7.58
C CYS A 29 2.27 13.53 6.18
N GLY A 30 1.64 14.09 5.15
CA GLY A 30 1.68 13.55 3.79
C GLY A 30 0.58 12.53 3.48
N PHE A 31 0.36 12.32 2.18
CA PHE A 31 -0.67 11.43 1.67
C PHE A 31 -0.14 10.00 1.53
N GLN A 32 -0.74 9.04 2.22
CA GLN A 32 -0.55 7.62 1.89
C GLN A 32 -1.53 7.24 0.76
N LYS A 33 -1.01 6.68 -0.33
CA LYS A 33 -1.85 6.27 -1.47
C LYS A 33 -2.80 5.14 -1.04
N ARG A 34 -4.10 5.35 -1.22
CA ARG A 34 -5.15 4.35 -0.94
C ARG A 34 -6.08 4.22 -2.15
N TYR A 35 -6.36 2.98 -2.54
CA TYR A 35 -7.39 2.69 -3.53
C TYR A 35 -8.75 2.65 -2.83
N GLN A 36 -9.67 3.50 -3.25
CA GLN A 36 -11.04 3.54 -2.74
C GLN A 36 -11.99 3.04 -3.82
N ILE A 37 -12.83 2.09 -3.42
CA ILE A 37 -13.87 1.49 -4.25
C ILE A 37 -15.21 1.99 -3.72
N ASN A 38 -15.87 2.86 -4.48
CA ASN A 38 -17.19 3.37 -4.13
C ASN A 38 -18.25 2.51 -4.82
N ILE A 39 -18.91 1.67 -4.02
CA ILE A 39 -19.88 0.69 -4.50
C ILE A 39 -21.26 1.32 -4.64
N ASP A 40 -21.91 1.10 -5.77
CA ASP A 40 -23.30 1.50 -6.00
C ASP A 40 -24.26 0.38 -5.59
N LEU A 41 -24.96 0.61 -4.46
CA LEU A 41 -25.93 -0.33 -3.91
C LEU A 41 -27.11 -0.60 -4.86
N HIS A 42 -27.53 0.37 -5.66
CA HIS A 42 -28.64 0.18 -6.61
C HIS A 42 -28.26 -0.79 -7.71
N LYS A 43 -27.03 -0.70 -8.21
CA LYS A 43 -26.51 -1.64 -9.22
C LYS A 43 -26.33 -3.04 -8.64
N LEU A 44 -25.81 -3.16 -7.42
CA LEU A 44 -25.73 -4.46 -6.75
C LEU A 44 -27.09 -5.14 -6.63
N VAL A 45 -28.12 -4.40 -6.22
CA VAL A 45 -29.49 -4.92 -6.15
C VAL A 45 -30.00 -5.32 -7.52
N TYR A 46 -29.77 -4.52 -8.56
CA TYR A 46 -30.18 -4.85 -9.94
C TYR A 46 -29.55 -6.15 -10.45
N TYR A 47 -28.26 -6.36 -10.19
CA TYR A 47 -27.55 -7.58 -10.58
C TYR A 47 -27.75 -8.75 -9.61
N GLY A 48 -28.39 -8.54 -8.45
CA GLY A 48 -28.58 -9.55 -7.43
C GLY A 48 -27.29 -9.99 -6.73
N ILE A 49 -26.28 -9.12 -6.69
CA ILE A 49 -24.96 -9.42 -6.11
C ILE A 49 -24.90 -8.86 -4.69
N PRO A 50 -24.71 -9.69 -3.65
CA PRO A 50 -24.59 -9.19 -2.29
C PRO A 50 -23.26 -8.48 -2.08
N LEU A 51 -23.24 -7.46 -1.21
CA LEU A 51 -22.03 -6.69 -0.91
C LEU A 51 -20.86 -7.58 -0.43
N MET A 52 -21.17 -8.66 0.28
CA MET A 52 -20.17 -9.59 0.81
C MET A 52 -19.42 -10.35 -0.31
N GLU A 53 -20.08 -10.64 -1.43
CA GLU A 53 -19.42 -11.24 -2.60
C GLU A 53 -18.40 -10.29 -3.21
N VAL A 54 -18.72 -8.99 -3.28
CA VAL A 54 -17.77 -7.97 -3.77
C VAL A 54 -16.53 -7.91 -2.88
N THR A 55 -16.71 -7.89 -1.56
CA THR A 55 -15.57 -7.86 -0.62
C THR A 55 -14.72 -9.14 -0.70
N ASN A 56 -15.37 -10.30 -0.87
CA ASN A 56 -14.67 -11.58 -1.01
C ASN A 56 -13.91 -11.68 -2.34
N ALA A 57 -14.49 -11.20 -3.43
CA ALA A 57 -13.87 -11.16 -4.75
C ALA A 57 -12.61 -10.28 -4.75
N ILE A 58 -12.65 -9.12 -4.10
CA ILE A 58 -11.48 -8.25 -3.96
C ILE A 58 -10.39 -8.96 -3.13
N ALA A 59 -10.76 -9.57 -2.01
CA ALA A 59 -9.81 -10.23 -1.12
C ALA A 59 -9.14 -11.46 -1.78
N SER A 60 -9.88 -12.22 -2.59
CA SER A 60 -9.36 -13.42 -3.27
C SER A 60 -8.48 -13.09 -4.47
N ASN A 61 -8.74 -11.98 -5.17
CA ASN A 61 -7.97 -11.54 -6.33
C ASN A 61 -6.73 -10.70 -5.98
N ASN A 62 -6.43 -10.51 -4.69
CA ASN A 62 -5.21 -9.87 -4.21
C ASN A 62 -4.33 -10.84 -3.41
N ARG A 63 -4.15 -12.07 -3.90
CA ARG A 63 -3.35 -13.11 -3.25
C ARG A 63 -2.47 -13.85 -4.26
N ALA A 64 -1.22 -14.10 -3.89
CA ALA A 64 -0.36 -15.06 -4.57
C ALA A 64 -0.55 -16.47 -3.99
N VAL A 65 -0.59 -17.48 -4.86
CA VAL A 65 -0.75 -18.89 -4.48
C VAL A 65 0.40 -19.73 -5.04
N GLY A 66 0.88 -20.71 -4.25
CA GLY A 66 1.90 -21.66 -4.69
C GLY A 66 1.28 -22.87 -5.37
N GLY A 67 1.81 -23.28 -6.52
CA GLY A 67 1.32 -24.41 -7.31
C GLY A 67 2.16 -25.69 -7.20
N SER A 68 3.05 -25.76 -6.21
CA SER A 68 4.04 -26.85 -6.03
C SER A 68 5.04 -26.96 -7.21
N ILE A 69 5.85 -28.02 -7.20
CA ILE A 69 6.84 -28.33 -8.24
C ILE A 69 6.23 -29.34 -9.21
N TYR A 70 6.36 -29.06 -10.50
CA TYR A 70 6.02 -29.97 -11.58
C TYR A 70 7.30 -30.51 -12.21
N GLU A 71 7.49 -31.83 -12.19
CA GLU A 71 8.71 -32.47 -12.72
C GLU A 71 8.52 -32.93 -14.17
N ILE A 72 9.42 -32.50 -15.05
CA ILE A 72 9.54 -33.01 -16.43
C ILE A 72 11.01 -33.27 -16.72
N ASN A 73 11.34 -34.44 -17.28
CA ASN A 73 12.72 -34.79 -17.70
C ASN A 73 13.77 -34.59 -16.59
N ALA A 74 13.48 -35.04 -15.37
CA ALA A 74 14.33 -34.87 -14.18
C ALA A 74 14.65 -33.39 -13.82
N SER A 75 13.86 -32.44 -14.35
CA SER A 75 13.92 -31.02 -13.99
C SER A 75 12.62 -30.61 -13.29
N GLY A 76 12.73 -29.97 -12.13
CA GLY A 76 11.59 -29.45 -11.37
C GLY A 76 11.26 -28.01 -11.77
N TYR A 77 10.04 -27.77 -12.22
CA TYR A 77 9.50 -26.45 -12.53
C TYR A 77 8.62 -25.96 -11.38
N LEU A 78 8.98 -24.82 -10.79
CA LEU A 78 8.16 -24.18 -9.77
C LEU A 78 6.93 -23.54 -10.42
N VAL A 79 5.73 -24.00 -10.04
CA VAL A 79 4.48 -23.38 -10.47
C VAL A 79 4.05 -22.33 -9.44
N ARG A 80 3.80 -21.10 -9.89
CA ARG A 80 3.34 -19.99 -9.05
C ARG A 80 2.18 -19.25 -9.70
N GLY A 81 1.10 -19.08 -8.96
CA GLY A 81 0.02 -18.16 -9.31
C GLY A 81 0.34 -16.76 -8.79
N LEU A 82 0.44 -15.80 -9.70
CA LEU A 82 0.56 -14.38 -9.37
C LEU A 82 -0.84 -13.76 -9.43
N GLY A 83 -1.26 -13.11 -8.35
CA GLY A 83 -2.56 -12.45 -8.23
C GLY A 83 -2.44 -11.18 -7.41
N TYR A 84 -1.39 -10.39 -7.63
CA TYR A 84 -1.21 -9.10 -6.97
C TYR A 84 -1.85 -8.01 -7.81
N ILE A 85 -2.62 -7.14 -7.16
CA ILE A 85 -3.17 -5.95 -7.77
C ILE A 85 -2.06 -4.91 -7.87
N THR A 86 -1.74 -4.48 -9.09
CA THR A 86 -0.68 -3.51 -9.35
C THR A 86 -1.22 -2.13 -9.71
N ASP A 87 -2.30 -2.10 -10.49
CA ASP A 87 -2.91 -0.88 -10.97
C ASP A 87 -4.41 -0.81 -10.72
N ILE A 88 -4.99 0.38 -10.94
CA ILE A 88 -6.42 0.61 -10.80
C ILE A 88 -7.26 -0.23 -11.76
N ASN A 89 -6.71 -0.55 -12.94
CA ASN A 89 -7.41 -1.38 -13.93
C ASN A 89 -7.55 -2.82 -13.44
N ASP A 90 -6.53 -3.37 -12.78
CA ASP A 90 -6.60 -4.70 -12.17
C ASP A 90 -7.78 -4.79 -11.18
N ILE A 91 -8.04 -3.73 -10.40
CA ILE A 91 -9.18 -3.68 -9.48
C ILE A 91 -10.50 -3.65 -10.26
N LYS A 92 -10.58 -2.82 -11.30
CA LYS A 92 -11.81 -2.63 -12.09
C LYS A 92 -12.26 -3.92 -12.78
N ASP A 93 -11.31 -4.73 -13.22
CA ASP A 93 -11.55 -5.96 -13.99
C ASP A 93 -11.89 -7.17 -13.11
N ILE A 94 -11.84 -7.04 -11.78
CA ILE A 94 -12.22 -8.13 -10.86
C ILE A 94 -13.68 -8.50 -11.07
N ALA A 95 -13.92 -9.77 -11.44
CA ALA A 95 -15.25 -10.32 -11.54
C ALA A 95 -15.86 -10.54 -10.14
N VAL A 96 -17.06 -9.99 -9.93
CA VAL A 96 -17.80 -10.05 -8.65
C VAL A 96 -19.06 -10.91 -8.73
N GLY A 97 -19.44 -11.35 -9.92
CA GLY A 97 -20.61 -12.20 -10.13
C GLY A 97 -20.92 -12.42 -11.60
N THR A 98 -22.09 -12.97 -11.88
CA THR A 98 -22.56 -13.20 -13.25
C THR A 98 -24.03 -12.85 -13.34
N TYR A 99 -24.40 -12.11 -14.38
CA TYR A 99 -25.80 -11.77 -14.67
C TYR A 99 -26.13 -12.22 -16.09
N LYS A 100 -27.11 -13.10 -16.24
CA LYS A 100 -27.51 -13.67 -17.54
C LYS A 100 -26.32 -14.22 -18.37
N SER A 101 -25.43 -14.95 -17.70
CA SER A 101 -24.20 -15.52 -18.27
C SER A 101 -23.13 -14.51 -18.71
N VAL A 102 -23.28 -13.22 -18.38
CA VAL A 102 -22.25 -12.19 -18.58
C VAL A 102 -21.55 -11.93 -17.23
N PRO A 103 -20.20 -12.00 -17.17
CA PRO A 103 -19.47 -11.67 -15.94
C PRO A 103 -19.66 -10.19 -15.63
N ILE A 104 -19.96 -9.90 -14.36
CA ILE A 104 -20.08 -8.53 -13.85
C ILE A 104 -18.80 -8.21 -13.09
N THR A 105 -18.18 -7.09 -13.44
CA THR A 105 -16.91 -6.62 -12.88
C THR A 105 -17.13 -5.52 -11.84
N ILE A 106 -16.09 -5.18 -11.08
CA ILE A 106 -16.13 -4.03 -10.17
C ILE A 106 -16.45 -2.74 -10.93
N ASN A 107 -15.96 -2.57 -12.15
CA ASN A 107 -16.25 -1.39 -12.97
C ASN A 107 -17.75 -1.20 -13.27
N ASP A 108 -18.51 -2.30 -13.35
CA ASP A 108 -19.94 -2.23 -13.62
C ASP A 108 -20.71 -1.74 -12.39
N VAL A 109 -20.30 -2.16 -11.19
CA VAL A 109 -21.03 -1.94 -9.92
C VAL A 109 -20.41 -0.89 -9.00
N ALA A 110 -19.22 -0.39 -9.30
CA ALA A 110 -18.49 0.54 -8.44
C ALA A 110 -17.57 1.47 -9.25
N SER A 111 -17.26 2.63 -8.68
CA SER A 111 -16.19 3.51 -9.19
C SER A 111 -14.92 3.34 -8.36
N VAL A 112 -13.79 3.08 -9.01
CA VAL A 112 -12.48 2.97 -8.36
C VAL A 112 -11.71 4.26 -8.56
N GLN A 113 -11.18 4.82 -7.47
CA GLN A 113 -10.36 6.02 -7.47
C GLN A 113 -9.18 5.90 -6.52
N VAL A 114 -8.10 6.63 -6.81
CA VAL A 114 -6.95 6.76 -5.92
C VAL A 114 -7.15 7.99 -5.07
N ILE A 115 -7.16 7.81 -3.75
CA ILE A 115 -7.23 8.88 -2.77
C ILE A 115 -6.02 8.85 -1.83
N GLY A 116 -5.87 9.90 -1.03
CA GLY A 116 -5.01 9.86 0.15
C GLY A 116 -5.76 9.23 1.33
N ASP A 117 -5.07 8.45 2.13
CA ASP A 117 -5.63 7.91 3.38
C ASP A 117 -5.96 9.02 4.38
N LEU A 118 -6.73 8.67 5.41
CA LEU A 118 -7.14 9.59 6.46
C LEU A 118 -5.91 10.25 7.12
N ARG A 119 -5.90 11.58 7.16
CA ARG A 119 -4.85 12.36 7.80
C ARG A 119 -5.25 12.71 9.22
N LEU A 120 -4.40 12.38 10.19
CA LEU A 120 -4.56 12.77 11.60
C LEU A 120 -3.91 14.12 11.93
N GLY A 121 -3.19 14.73 10.97
CA GLY A 121 -2.51 16.01 11.13
C GLY A 121 -1.97 16.54 9.81
N ILE A 122 -1.60 17.82 9.82
CA ILE A 122 -1.00 18.54 8.69
C ILE A 122 0.28 19.20 9.20
N ALA A 123 1.35 19.14 8.42
CA ALA A 123 2.61 19.82 8.71
C ALA A 123 2.90 20.79 7.58
N ASP A 124 3.18 22.03 7.95
CA ASP A 124 3.60 23.08 7.03
C ASP A 124 5.04 23.50 7.39
N LEU A 125 5.85 23.74 6.36
CA LEU A 125 7.22 24.23 6.55
C LEU A 125 7.30 25.71 6.20
N ASN A 126 7.45 26.55 7.22
CA ASN A 126 7.71 28.00 7.09
C ASN A 126 6.66 28.78 6.27
N GLY A 127 5.40 28.34 6.27
CA GLY A 127 4.32 28.95 5.51
C GLY A 127 4.39 28.69 4.00
N LYS A 128 5.28 27.80 3.55
CA LYS A 128 5.53 27.54 2.11
C LYS A 128 4.72 26.36 1.56
N GLY A 129 3.94 25.69 2.40
CA GLY A 129 3.09 24.58 2.01
C GLY A 129 3.29 23.33 2.86
N GLU A 130 2.42 22.36 2.59
CA GLU A 130 2.38 21.07 3.28
C GLU A 130 3.63 20.23 2.96
N VAL A 131 4.25 19.69 3.99
CA VAL A 131 5.45 18.84 3.89
C VAL A 131 5.25 17.51 4.59
N VAL A 132 6.13 16.57 4.25
CA VAL A 132 6.29 15.30 4.95
C VAL A 132 7.56 15.36 5.79
N GLY A 133 7.51 14.81 7.01
CA GLY A 133 8.67 14.72 7.87
C GLY A 133 8.74 13.40 8.63
N GLY A 134 9.84 13.22 9.37
CA GLY A 134 10.04 12.09 10.25
C GLY A 134 10.70 12.52 11.56
N ILE A 135 10.28 11.92 12.68
CA ILE A 135 10.87 12.11 13.99
C ILE A 135 11.74 10.88 14.31
N VAL A 136 13.02 11.11 14.55
CA VAL A 136 13.94 10.05 14.97
C VAL A 136 13.90 9.92 16.50
N ILE A 137 13.50 8.75 16.97
CA ILE A 137 13.39 8.43 18.39
C ILE A 137 14.64 7.64 18.80
N ARG A 138 15.36 8.15 19.79
CA ARG A 138 16.57 7.52 20.33
C ARG A 138 16.24 6.32 21.22
N ARG A 139 17.08 5.27 21.17
CA ARG A 139 17.04 4.16 22.13
C ARG A 139 17.35 4.60 23.55
N TYR A 140 16.64 4.05 24.52
CA TYR A 140 16.90 4.29 25.94
C TYR A 140 18.38 4.03 26.28
N GLY A 141 18.98 4.91 27.11
CA GLY A 141 20.38 4.79 27.54
C GLY A 141 21.47 5.14 26.51
N LYS A 142 21.16 5.43 25.24
CA LYS A 142 22.16 5.85 24.24
C LYS A 142 22.48 7.36 24.30
N ASN A 143 23.67 7.77 23.82
CA ASN A 143 24.05 9.19 23.78
C ASN A 143 23.30 9.93 22.65
N ALA A 144 22.70 11.08 22.96
CA ALA A 144 21.92 11.87 22.00
C ALA A 144 22.80 12.59 20.97
N GLN A 145 23.93 13.17 21.38
CA GLN A 145 24.83 13.89 20.49
C GLN A 145 25.40 12.96 19.41
N VAL A 146 25.92 11.81 19.84
CA VAL A 146 26.46 10.78 18.93
C VAL A 146 25.40 10.30 17.93
N LEU A 147 24.14 10.16 18.37
CA LEU A 147 23.05 9.79 17.48
C LEU A 147 22.78 10.86 16.42
N ILE A 148 22.70 12.14 16.83
CA ILE A 148 22.45 13.25 15.90
C ILE A 148 23.52 13.30 14.82
N ASP A 149 24.79 13.14 15.20
CA ASP A 149 25.90 13.17 14.26
C ASP A 149 25.81 12.00 13.26
N ARG A 150 25.50 10.79 13.73
CA ARG A 150 25.28 9.61 12.86
C ARG A 150 24.10 9.77 11.92
N VAL A 151 22.98 10.31 12.41
CA VAL A 151 21.79 10.56 11.58
C VAL A 151 22.10 11.60 10.49
N LYS A 152 22.84 12.66 10.81
CA LYS A 152 23.28 13.65 9.82
C LYS A 152 24.17 13.02 8.76
N THR A 153 25.14 12.18 9.15
CA THR A 153 25.98 11.45 8.19
C THR A 153 25.14 10.52 7.31
N GLY A 154 24.20 9.77 7.90
CA GLY A 154 23.31 8.90 7.15
C GLY A 154 22.42 9.66 6.16
N LEU A 155 21.99 10.88 6.49
CA LEU A 155 21.23 11.74 5.57
C LEU A 155 22.07 12.26 4.40
N THR A 156 23.38 12.45 4.56
CA THR A 156 24.25 12.89 3.46
C THR A 156 24.60 11.79 2.47
N GLU A 157 24.38 10.53 2.85
CA GLU A 157 24.61 9.35 1.99
C GLU A 157 23.38 8.98 1.15
N ILE A 158 22.24 9.63 1.40
CA ILE A 158 20.96 9.49 0.70
C ILE A 158 20.85 10.55 -0.40
#